data_AF-A0A916YXE2-F1
#
_entry.id   AF-A0A916YXE2-F1
#
_cell.length_a   1.000
_cell.length_b   1.000
_cell.length_c   1.000
_cell.angle_alpha   90.00
_cell.angle_beta   90.00
_cell.angle_gamma   90.00
#
_symmetry.space_group_name_H-M   'P 1'
#
loop_
_entity.id
_entity.type
_entity.pdbx_description
1 polymer ?
#
loop_
_entity_poly.entity_id
_entity_poly.type
_entity_poly.pdbx_seq_one_letter_code
_entity_poly.pdbx_strand_id
1 'polypeptide(L)'
;MGRKFTAFMAAALLGSTGTPLQAQDSVEAEAITDEGDGTISQDQFARMLAAMASGESMMSGVELNTAIEAAQAHPLGTADNPVRTTMPEGEAQYLDALRCSDNRPPAYRRLSSGGTGPYGNIVDYFEVACPDTTHEIVMDMYHGGYVESEAVPGFTIDAWWKAGG
;
A
#
# COMPACT_ATOMS: atom_id res chain seq x y z
N MET A 1 54.90 -60.94 -25.07
CA MET A 1 53.52 -61.23 -25.52
C MET A 1 52.57 -61.16 -24.32
N GLY A 2 51.55 -60.29 -24.41
CA GLY A 2 50.74 -59.83 -23.28
C GLY A 2 49.74 -60.86 -22.74
N ARG A 3 49.63 -60.92 -21.40
CA ARG A 3 48.59 -61.66 -20.68
C ARG A 3 47.42 -60.71 -20.42
N LYS A 4 46.23 -61.14 -20.84
CA LYS A 4 44.95 -60.46 -20.65
C LYS A 4 44.59 -60.51 -19.16
N PHE A 5 44.43 -59.37 -18.52
CA PHE A 5 43.78 -59.23 -17.22
C PHE A 5 42.36 -58.72 -17.45
N THR A 6 41.38 -59.58 -17.18
CA THR A 6 39.98 -59.22 -17.08
C THR A 6 39.77 -58.66 -15.68
N ALA A 7 39.48 -57.36 -15.57
CA ALA A 7 39.10 -56.73 -14.31
C ALA A 7 37.59 -56.55 -14.26
N PHE A 8 37.00 -57.08 -13.19
CA PHE A 8 35.64 -56.84 -12.74
C PHE A 8 35.41 -55.35 -12.47
N MET A 9 34.27 -54.80 -12.88
CA MET A 9 33.66 -53.68 -12.16
C MET A 9 32.20 -54.00 -11.85
N ALA A 10 31.94 -54.11 -10.55
CA ALA A 10 30.63 -54.18 -9.96
C ALA A 10 29.93 -52.82 -10.14
N ALA A 11 28.69 -52.85 -10.63
CA ALA A 11 27.80 -51.70 -10.64
C ALA A 11 27.34 -51.41 -9.21
N ALA A 12 27.83 -50.32 -8.63
CA ALA A 12 27.28 -49.74 -7.42
C ALA A 12 26.18 -48.74 -7.82
N LEU A 13 24.93 -49.13 -7.53
CA LEU A 13 23.77 -48.26 -7.50
C LEU A 13 23.86 -47.35 -6.27
N LEU A 14 24.03 -46.05 -6.50
CA LEU A 14 23.69 -45.02 -5.52
C LEU A 14 22.66 -44.11 -6.17
N GLY A 15 21.39 -44.37 -5.83
CA GLY A 15 20.29 -43.47 -6.15
C GLY A 15 20.43 -42.18 -5.35
N SER A 16 20.47 -41.04 -6.04
CA SER A 16 20.25 -39.75 -5.43
C SER A 16 18.76 -39.64 -5.09
N THR A 17 18.41 -39.58 -3.81
CA THR A 17 17.07 -39.17 -3.37
C THR A 17 16.91 -37.68 -3.59
N GLY A 18 16.44 -37.32 -4.79
CA GLY A 18 15.89 -36.00 -5.09
C GLY A 18 14.51 -35.85 -4.45
N THR A 19 14.44 -34.98 -3.45
CA THR A 19 13.37 -34.09 -2.99
C THR A 19 11.92 -34.35 -3.45
N PRO A 20 10.96 -34.23 -2.51
CA PRO A 20 9.81 -33.38 -2.77
C PRO A 20 9.80 -32.15 -1.85
N LEU A 21 9.82 -31.00 -2.52
CA LEU A 21 9.54 -29.68 -2.00
C LEU A 21 8.13 -29.73 -1.44
N GLN A 22 7.97 -29.55 -0.14
CA GLN A 22 6.65 -29.42 0.46
C GLN A 22 5.96 -28.23 -0.19
N ALA A 23 4.89 -28.52 -0.92
CA ALA A 23 3.90 -27.54 -1.31
C ALA A 23 3.45 -26.83 -0.03
N GLN A 24 3.67 -25.52 0.00
CA GLN A 24 3.12 -24.67 1.04
C GLN A 24 1.62 -24.67 0.84
N ASP A 25 0.91 -25.15 1.85
CA ASP A 25 -0.54 -25.12 1.89
C ASP A 25 -1.01 -23.70 1.57
N SER A 26 -1.72 -23.60 0.47
CA SER A 26 -2.58 -22.48 0.13
C SER A 26 -3.53 -22.26 1.30
N VAL A 27 -3.26 -21.22 2.08
CA VAL A 27 -4.20 -20.68 3.06
C VAL A 27 -5.41 -20.18 2.29
N GLU A 28 -6.45 -21.01 2.28
CA GLU A 28 -7.77 -20.61 1.84
C GLU A 28 -8.21 -19.46 2.73
N ALA A 29 -8.57 -18.33 2.11
CA ALA A 29 -9.18 -17.21 2.80
C ALA A 29 -10.58 -17.65 3.26
N GLU A 30 -10.66 -18.28 4.43
CA GLU A 30 -11.94 -18.54 5.07
C GLU A 30 -12.59 -17.20 5.40
N ALA A 31 -13.71 -16.94 4.74
CA ALA A 31 -14.57 -15.81 5.02
C ALA A 31 -15.05 -15.91 6.47
N ILE A 32 -14.58 -15.00 7.31
CA ILE A 32 -15.01 -14.86 8.71
C ILE A 32 -16.45 -14.35 8.68
N THR A 33 -17.41 -15.25 8.84
CA THR A 33 -18.79 -14.88 9.21
C THR A 33 -18.87 -14.82 10.72
N ASP A 34 -18.85 -13.61 11.28
CA ASP A 34 -18.94 -13.36 12.72
C ASP A 34 -20.40 -13.33 13.18
N GLU A 35 -20.80 -14.31 13.99
CA GLU A 35 -22.03 -14.28 14.80
C GLU A 35 -21.73 -13.69 16.20
N GLY A 36 -21.11 -12.51 16.25
CA GLY A 36 -20.62 -11.88 17.48
C GLY A 36 -21.63 -10.94 18.13
N ASP A 37 -21.70 -10.97 19.48
CA ASP A 37 -22.61 -10.20 20.35
C ASP A 37 -22.35 -8.68 20.42
N GLY A 38 -21.58 -8.13 19.47
CA GLY A 38 -21.16 -6.74 19.43
C GLY A 38 -19.93 -6.39 20.27
N THR A 39 -19.28 -7.37 20.93
CA THR A 39 -17.98 -7.13 21.59
C THR A 39 -16.80 -7.44 20.66
N ILE A 40 -15.86 -6.49 20.53
CA ILE A 40 -14.63 -6.69 19.76
C ILE A 40 -13.72 -7.66 20.52
N SER A 41 -13.33 -8.77 19.89
CA SER A 41 -12.42 -9.75 20.51
C SER A 41 -11.00 -9.18 20.65
N GLN A 42 -10.19 -9.75 21.55
CA GLN A 42 -8.78 -9.33 21.70
C GLN A 42 -8.00 -9.46 20.39
N ASP A 43 -8.29 -10.49 19.59
CA ASP A 43 -7.64 -10.73 18.30
C ASP A 43 -8.07 -9.69 17.26
N GLN A 44 -9.35 -9.31 17.24
CA GLN A 44 -9.85 -8.23 16.37
C GLN A 44 -9.23 -6.88 16.76
N PHE A 45 -9.14 -6.58 18.06
CA PHE A 45 -8.48 -5.37 18.54
C PHE A 45 -6.99 -5.35 18.18
N ALA A 46 -6.29 -6.48 18.36
CA ALA A 46 -4.88 -6.60 17.99
C ALA A 46 -4.65 -6.41 16.49
N ARG A 47 -5.53 -6.95 15.63
CA ARG A 47 -5.48 -6.75 14.17
C ARG A 47 -5.71 -5.28 13.79
N MET A 48 -6.70 -4.64 14.39
CA MET A 48 -6.95 -3.21 14.17
C MET A 48 -5.73 -2.38 14.59
N LEU A 49 -5.14 -2.66 15.76
CA LEU A 49 -3.96 -1.95 16.23
C LEU A 49 -2.75 -2.19 15.32
N ALA A 50 -2.58 -3.41 14.82
CA ALA A 50 -1.51 -3.75 13.88
C ALA A 50 -1.69 -3.04 12.53
N ALA A 51 -2.91 -2.99 11.99
CA ALA A 51 -3.24 -2.27 10.76
C ALA A 51 -2.93 -0.78 10.89
N MET A 52 -3.34 -0.17 12.01
CA MET A 52 -2.99 1.23 12.30
C MET A 52 -1.48 1.45 12.39
N ALA A 53 -0.73 0.50 12.96
CA ALA A 53 0.73 0.58 13.07
C ALA A 53 1.45 0.35 11.73
N SER A 54 0.87 -0.42 10.82
CA SER A 54 1.42 -0.67 9.48
C SER A 54 0.96 0.35 8.43
N GLY A 55 0.05 1.27 8.79
CA GLY A 55 -0.55 2.21 7.86
C GLY A 55 -1.52 1.53 6.89
N GLU A 56 -2.05 0.37 7.24
CA GLU A 56 -3.10 -0.29 6.48
C GLU A 56 -4.46 0.39 6.70
N SER A 57 -5.29 0.30 5.67
CA SER A 57 -6.63 0.86 5.69
C SER A 57 -7.55 0.03 6.57
N MET A 58 -8.52 0.69 7.20
CA MET A 58 -9.62 0.04 7.91
C MET A 58 -10.52 -0.77 6.96
N MET A 59 -10.55 -0.40 5.68
CA MET A 59 -11.23 -1.15 4.61
C MET A 59 -10.23 -1.98 3.82
N SER A 60 -10.64 -3.13 3.27
CA SER A 60 -9.77 -3.93 2.42
C SER A 60 -10.53 -4.65 1.31
N GLY A 61 -9.79 -5.15 0.31
CA GLY A 61 -10.35 -5.96 -0.77
C GLY A 61 -11.45 -5.26 -1.56
N VAL A 62 -12.60 -5.93 -1.70
CA VAL A 62 -13.75 -5.45 -2.49
C VAL A 62 -14.35 -4.16 -1.93
N GLU A 63 -14.40 -4.02 -0.60
CA GLU A 63 -14.96 -2.84 0.06
C GLU A 63 -14.12 -1.60 -0.27
N LEU A 64 -12.81 -1.69 -0.06
CA LEU A 64 -11.87 -0.60 -0.38
C LEU A 64 -11.92 -0.24 -1.88
N ASN A 65 -11.94 -1.23 -2.77
CA ASN A 65 -12.02 -0.98 -4.21
C ASN A 65 -13.32 -0.25 -4.59
N THR A 66 -14.45 -0.64 -3.99
CA THR A 66 -15.74 0.01 -4.22
C THR A 66 -15.72 1.46 -3.74
N ALA A 67 -15.13 1.72 -2.58
CA ALA A 67 -14.99 3.08 -2.06
C ALA A 67 -14.09 3.96 -2.95
N ILE A 68 -12.98 3.40 -3.47
CA ILE A 68 -12.10 4.07 -4.42
C ILE A 68 -12.85 4.43 -5.71
N GLU A 69 -13.61 3.50 -6.28
CA GLU A 69 -14.40 3.75 -7.50
C GLU A 69 -15.44 4.86 -7.28
N ALA A 70 -16.10 4.87 -6.11
CA ALA A 70 -17.05 5.92 -5.77
C ALA A 70 -16.36 7.29 -5.61
N ALA A 71 -15.20 7.33 -4.95
CA ALA A 71 -14.43 8.55 -4.73
C ALA A 71 -13.98 9.22 -6.04
N GLN A 72 -13.74 8.45 -7.11
CA GLN A 72 -13.35 8.99 -8.43
C GLN A 72 -14.39 9.94 -9.06
N ALA A 73 -15.62 9.99 -8.54
CA ALA A 73 -16.60 11.00 -8.93
C ALA A 73 -16.24 12.43 -8.46
N HIS A 74 -15.28 12.56 -7.53
CA HIS A 74 -14.82 13.81 -6.94
C HIS A 74 -13.36 14.10 -7.31
N PRO A 75 -12.94 15.38 -7.36
CA PRO A 75 -11.55 15.71 -7.64
C PRO A 75 -10.59 15.14 -6.60
N LEU A 76 -9.45 14.60 -7.04
CA LEU A 76 -8.39 14.11 -6.16
C LEU A 76 -7.92 15.21 -5.20
N GLY A 77 -7.63 14.84 -3.95
CA GLY A 77 -7.17 15.73 -2.88
C GLY A 77 -8.29 16.47 -2.17
N THR A 78 -9.55 16.06 -2.36
CA THR A 78 -10.70 16.60 -1.64
C THR A 78 -11.11 15.66 -0.49
N ALA A 79 -11.98 16.12 0.41
CA ALA A 79 -12.48 15.25 1.49
C ALA A 79 -13.22 14.00 0.96
N ASP A 80 -13.87 14.10 -0.20
CA ASP A 80 -14.60 12.99 -0.83
C ASP A 80 -13.71 12.08 -1.70
N ASN A 81 -12.49 12.53 -2.03
CA ASN A 81 -11.49 11.76 -2.75
C ASN A 81 -10.09 12.16 -2.29
N PRO A 82 -9.70 11.78 -1.07
CA PRO A 82 -8.43 12.18 -0.50
C PRO A 82 -7.30 11.45 -1.24
N VAL A 83 -6.13 12.10 -1.30
CA VAL A 83 -4.92 11.46 -1.81
C VAL A 83 -4.56 10.31 -0.88
N ARG A 84 -4.40 9.12 -1.46
CA ARG A 84 -4.03 7.92 -0.70
C ARG A 84 -2.52 7.88 -0.55
N THR A 85 -2.03 7.78 0.68
CA THR A 85 -0.60 7.71 0.99
C THR A 85 -0.33 6.62 2.01
N THR A 86 0.95 6.30 2.20
CA THR A 86 1.41 5.38 3.26
C THR A 86 2.07 6.19 4.36
N MET A 87 1.41 6.28 5.51
CA MET A 87 1.94 6.92 6.72
C MET A 87 2.28 8.42 6.52
N PRO A 88 2.63 9.16 7.60
CA PRO A 88 3.01 10.57 7.47
C PRO A 88 4.19 10.80 6.51
N GLU A 89 5.08 9.83 6.36
CA GLU A 89 6.19 9.90 5.40
C GLU A 89 5.70 9.90 3.96
N GLY A 90 4.65 9.15 3.62
CA GLY A 90 4.07 9.13 2.28
C GLY A 90 3.34 10.43 1.94
N GLU A 91 2.73 11.08 2.92
CA GLU A 91 2.15 12.42 2.78
C GLU A 91 3.21 13.46 2.41
N ALA A 92 4.30 13.50 3.17
CA ALA A 92 5.42 14.42 2.90
C ALA A 92 6.03 14.16 1.53
N GLN A 93 6.25 12.89 1.18
CA GLN A 93 6.79 12.51 -0.14
C GLN A 93 5.88 12.92 -1.30
N TYR A 94 4.56 12.72 -1.16
CA TYR A 94 3.60 13.17 -2.17
C TYR A 94 3.65 14.68 -2.35
N LEU A 95 3.62 15.45 -1.27
CA LEU A 95 3.70 16.91 -1.31
C LEU A 95 5.02 17.42 -1.88
N ASP A 96 6.14 16.77 -1.54
CA ASP A 96 7.47 17.07 -2.09
C ASP A 96 7.59 16.75 -3.59
N ALA A 97 6.78 15.82 -4.09
CA ALA A 97 6.71 15.48 -5.51
C ALA A 97 5.86 16.46 -6.33
N LEU A 98 4.96 17.23 -5.69
CA LEU A 98 4.12 18.20 -6.38
C LEU A 98 4.93 19.37 -6.95
N ARG A 99 4.48 19.90 -8.07
CA ARG A 99 5.01 21.10 -8.71
C ARG A 99 3.86 22.04 -9.04
N CYS A 100 4.05 23.31 -8.73
CA CYS A 100 3.17 24.40 -9.14
C CYS A 100 3.19 24.56 -10.66
N SER A 101 2.32 25.41 -11.20
CA SER A 101 2.23 25.71 -12.64
C SER A 101 3.54 26.23 -13.26
N ASP A 102 4.40 26.84 -12.45
CA ASP A 102 5.72 27.34 -12.84
C ASP A 102 6.86 26.34 -12.58
N ASN A 103 6.51 25.08 -12.30
CA ASN A 103 7.41 23.96 -12.03
C ASN A 103 8.26 24.09 -10.76
N ARG A 104 7.93 25.02 -9.84
CA ARG A 104 8.56 25.06 -8.51
C ARG A 104 7.85 24.14 -7.51
N PRO A 105 8.56 23.61 -6.50
CA PRO A 105 7.91 22.90 -5.40
C PRO A 105 7.02 23.88 -4.61
N PRO A 106 5.82 23.45 -4.18
CA PRO A 106 5.02 24.25 -3.28
C PRO A 106 5.63 24.28 -1.87
N ALA A 107 5.26 25.28 -1.08
CA ALA A 107 5.43 25.23 0.38
C ALA A 107 4.17 24.61 0.99
N TYR A 108 4.29 23.86 2.08
CA TYR A 108 3.11 23.25 2.71
C TYR A 108 3.21 23.19 4.23
N ARG A 109 2.04 23.10 4.87
CA ARG A 109 1.92 22.82 6.31
C ARG A 109 0.66 22.01 6.58
N ARG A 110 0.73 21.11 7.55
CA ARG A 110 -0.46 20.39 8.06
C ARG A 110 -1.32 21.38 8.84
N LEU A 111 -2.61 21.44 8.52
CA LEU A 111 -3.62 22.25 9.20
C LEU A 111 -4.19 21.52 10.40
N SER A 112 -4.66 20.30 10.17
CA SER A 112 -5.36 19.48 11.15
C SER A 112 -5.37 18.02 10.72
N SER A 113 -5.70 17.16 11.69
CA SER A 113 -6.23 15.82 11.43
C SER A 113 -7.73 15.89 11.66
N GLY A 114 -8.53 15.41 10.71
CA GLY A 114 -10.00 15.55 10.75
C GLY A 114 -10.75 14.25 10.94
N GLY A 115 -11.99 14.23 10.44
CA GLY A 115 -12.93 13.12 10.61
C GLY A 115 -12.65 11.92 9.70
N THR A 116 -13.54 10.94 9.76
CA THR A 116 -13.49 9.74 8.92
C THR A 116 -13.73 10.10 7.44
N GLY A 117 -12.78 9.72 6.58
CA GLY A 117 -12.87 9.87 5.13
C GLY A 117 -13.66 8.75 4.45
N PRO A 118 -13.76 8.78 3.10
CA PRO A 118 -14.54 7.83 2.31
C PRO A 118 -13.99 6.38 2.39
N TYR A 119 -12.73 6.21 2.79
CA TYR A 119 -12.08 4.92 2.95
C TYR A 119 -12.11 4.40 4.39
N GLY A 120 -12.91 5.02 5.26
CA GLY A 120 -13.06 4.60 6.65
C GLY A 120 -11.92 5.00 7.59
N ASN A 121 -10.91 5.73 7.11
CA ASN A 121 -9.76 6.15 7.91
C ASN A 121 -9.83 7.64 8.28
N ILE A 122 -8.93 8.05 9.17
CA ILE A 122 -8.76 9.46 9.52
C ILE A 122 -7.99 10.14 8.38
N VAL A 123 -8.50 11.30 7.96
CA VAL A 123 -7.84 12.12 6.93
C VAL A 123 -7.16 13.34 7.52
N ASP A 124 -6.11 13.80 6.85
CA ASP A 124 -5.34 14.98 7.20
C ASP A 124 -5.53 16.09 6.18
N TYR A 125 -5.50 17.33 6.66
CA TYR A 125 -5.71 18.54 5.87
C TYR A 125 -4.41 19.31 5.80
N PHE A 126 -3.99 19.68 4.60
CA PHE A 126 -2.77 20.44 4.35
C PHE A 126 -3.09 21.71 3.57
N GLU A 127 -2.46 22.81 3.99
CA GLU A 127 -2.38 24.01 3.18
C GLU A 127 -1.13 23.92 2.33
N VAL A 128 -1.30 24.09 1.02
CA VAL A 128 -0.24 23.97 0.02
C VAL A 128 -0.20 25.24 -0.81
N ALA A 129 0.85 26.02 -0.62
CA ALA A 129 1.05 27.32 -1.20
C ALA A 129 1.96 27.26 -2.43
N CYS A 130 1.41 27.72 -3.54
CA CYS A 130 2.13 28.13 -4.73
C CYS A 130 2.28 29.66 -4.75
N PRO A 131 3.11 30.23 -5.64
CA PRO A 131 3.38 31.67 -5.69
C PRO A 131 2.13 32.56 -5.82
N ASP A 132 1.15 32.10 -6.61
CA ASP A 132 -0.04 32.88 -6.96
C ASP A 132 -1.33 32.36 -6.31
N THR A 133 -1.26 31.22 -5.61
CA THR A 133 -2.46 30.52 -5.12
C THR A 133 -2.14 29.60 -3.96
N THR A 134 -3.13 29.39 -3.10
CA THR A 134 -3.06 28.42 -2.01
C THR A 134 -4.17 27.40 -2.19
N HIS A 135 -3.84 26.13 -1.98
CA HIS A 135 -4.75 25.01 -2.09
C HIS A 135 -4.87 24.33 -0.72
N GLU A 136 -6.05 23.77 -0.45
CA GLU A 136 -6.20 22.75 0.57
C GLU A 136 -6.11 21.38 -0.11
N ILE A 137 -5.30 20.48 0.45
CA ILE A 137 -5.20 19.08 0.00
C ILE A 137 -5.56 18.20 1.19
N VAL A 138 -6.49 17.26 0.97
CA VAL A 138 -6.87 16.23 1.92
C VAL A 138 -6.17 14.92 1.56
N MET A 139 -5.56 14.27 2.54
CA MET A 139 -4.80 13.03 2.39
C MET A 139 -5.25 11.98 3.40
N ASP A 140 -5.23 10.71 2.99
CA ASP A 140 -5.48 9.55 3.85
C ASP A 140 -4.20 8.72 3.88
N MET A 141 -3.54 8.67 5.04
CA MET A 141 -2.26 7.99 5.24
C MET A 141 -2.36 6.48 5.47
N TYR A 142 -3.56 5.92 5.49
CA TYR A 142 -3.77 4.51 5.80
C TYR A 142 -3.91 3.68 4.52
N HIS A 143 -3.02 3.87 3.55
CA HIS A 143 -2.96 3.05 2.33
C HIS A 143 -1.58 2.42 2.15
N GLY A 144 -1.22 1.53 3.08
CA GLY A 144 0.06 0.83 3.13
C GLY A 144 0.51 0.24 1.79
N GLY A 145 1.70 0.66 1.34
CA GLY A 145 2.31 0.23 0.07
C GLY A 145 1.75 0.92 -1.18
N TYR A 146 0.77 1.81 -1.04
CA TYR A 146 0.22 2.59 -2.14
C TYR A 146 1.03 3.88 -2.37
N VAL A 147 1.27 4.18 -3.65
CA VAL A 147 1.94 5.39 -4.12
C VAL A 147 1.00 6.09 -5.09
N GLU A 148 0.46 7.24 -4.69
CA GLU A 148 -0.43 8.03 -5.56
C GLU A 148 0.35 8.63 -6.72
N SER A 149 0.03 8.24 -7.95
CA SER A 149 0.80 8.61 -9.14
C SER A 149 0.22 9.82 -9.89
N GLU A 150 -0.98 10.24 -9.50
CA GLU A 150 -1.68 11.38 -10.09
C GLU A 150 -1.44 12.66 -9.27
N ALA A 151 -1.39 13.80 -9.97
CA ALA A 151 -1.35 15.09 -9.31
C ALA A 151 -2.77 15.55 -8.99
N VAL A 152 -2.97 16.16 -7.83
CA VAL A 152 -4.18 16.93 -7.54
C VAL A 152 -4.38 18.05 -8.58
N PRO A 153 -5.64 18.43 -8.88
CA PRO A 153 -5.91 19.48 -9.85
C PRO A 153 -5.16 20.79 -9.55
N GLY A 154 -4.55 21.39 -10.57
CA GLY A 154 -3.74 22.61 -10.46
C GLY A 154 -2.25 22.37 -10.24
N PHE A 155 -1.83 21.12 -10.04
CA PHE A 155 -0.43 20.72 -9.89
C PHE A 155 0.01 19.79 -11.01
N THR A 156 1.32 19.65 -11.17
CA THR A 156 1.93 18.47 -11.79
C THR A 156 2.68 17.69 -10.73
N ILE A 157 3.03 16.44 -11.03
CA ILE A 157 3.82 15.58 -10.15
C ILE A 157 5.11 15.22 -10.85
N ASP A 158 6.22 15.24 -10.11
CA ASP A 158 7.55 14.98 -10.66
C ASP A 158 7.59 13.62 -11.37
N ALA A 159 8.20 13.59 -12.56
CA ALA A 159 8.30 12.37 -13.36
C ALA A 159 9.13 11.28 -12.65
N TRP A 160 10.06 11.66 -11.78
CA TRP A 160 10.82 10.74 -10.93
C TRP A 160 9.91 9.93 -9.99
N TRP A 161 8.91 10.57 -9.40
CA TRP A 161 7.94 9.94 -8.51
C TRP A 161 7.12 8.85 -9.21
N LYS A 162 6.72 9.10 -10.46
CA LYS A 162 6.00 8.10 -11.28
C LYS A 162 6.81 6.86 -11.62
N ALA A 163 8.14 6.91 -11.50
CA ALA A 163 9.02 5.77 -11.78
C ALA A 163 9.22 4.84 -10.58
N GLY A 164 8.59 5.13 -9.44
CA GLY A 164 8.49 4.20 -8.32
C GLY A 164 9.41 4.45 -7.12
N GLY A 165 9.89 5.68 -6.92
CA GLY A 165 10.50 6.16 -5.65
C GLY A 165 11.71 5.39 -5.13
#